data_AF-A0A1H3FSP9-F1
#
_entry.id   AF-A0A1H3FSP9-F1
#
_cell.length_a   1.000
_cell.length_b   1.000
_cell.length_c   1.000
_cell.angle_alpha   90.00
_cell.angle_beta   90.00
_cell.angle_gamma   90.00
#
_symmetry.space_group_name_H-M   'P 1'
#
loop_
_entity.id
_entity.type
_entity.pdbx_description
1 polymer ?
#
loop_
_entity_poly.entity_id
_entity_poly.type
_entity_poly.pdbx_seq_one_letter_code
_entity_poly.pdbx_strand_id
1 'polypeptide(L)'
;MSFLKHLEPNKPVASLDGYFISMLGKSKFGKTTFALDLAKEHYGSWDPILLLATEIGYKTISGVKAIPVTDFDYAEDSSSNVESKGFIEVIDELIEYKDEIPFRFIIIDTITALERYAISFISKREGRQDGKRYTDISDIPWGKGYTLVSEEIYKQIDR
;
A
#
# COMPACT_ATOMS: atom_id res chain seq x y z
N MET A 1 -21.76 31.44 -31.40
CA MET A 1 -20.28 31.56 -31.32
C MET A 1 -19.68 30.18 -31.06
N SER A 2 -18.49 29.86 -31.58
CA SER A 2 -17.86 28.53 -31.40
C SER A 2 -17.22 28.40 -30.02
N PHE A 3 -17.46 27.27 -29.34
CA PHE A 3 -16.85 26.96 -28.03
C PHE A 3 -15.32 26.86 -28.10
N LEU A 4 -14.76 26.51 -29.27
CA LEU A 4 -13.33 26.40 -29.51
C LEU A 4 -12.57 27.73 -29.29
N LYS A 5 -13.26 28.88 -29.41
CA LYS A 5 -12.66 30.21 -29.19
C LYS A 5 -12.48 30.58 -27.72
N HIS A 6 -13.00 29.77 -26.80
CA HIS A 6 -12.95 29.99 -25.35
C HIS A 6 -12.10 28.93 -24.64
N LEU A 7 -11.37 28.09 -25.38
CA LEU A 7 -10.44 27.15 -24.79
C LEU A 7 -9.23 27.91 -24.22
N GLU A 8 -8.98 27.74 -22.93
CA GLU A 8 -7.77 28.24 -22.29
C GLU A 8 -6.67 27.16 -22.29
N PRO A 9 -5.38 27.54 -22.42
CA PRO A 9 -4.28 26.61 -22.26
C PRO A 9 -4.29 25.96 -20.87
N ASN A 10 -4.09 24.64 -20.83
CA ASN A 10 -3.93 23.93 -19.57
C ASN A 10 -2.71 24.48 -18.81
N LYS A 11 -2.87 24.77 -17.52
CA LYS A 11 -1.77 25.16 -16.63
C LYS A 11 -1.36 23.94 -15.81
N PRO A 12 -0.26 23.25 -16.18
CA PRO A 12 0.16 22.06 -15.45
C PRO A 12 0.55 22.47 -14.02
N VAL A 13 0.07 21.69 -13.05
CA VAL A 13 0.46 21.79 -11.64
C VAL A 13 1.20 20.50 -11.32
N ALA A 14 2.38 20.63 -10.71
CA ALA A 14 3.04 19.46 -10.13
C ALA A 14 2.26 19.08 -8.87
N SER A 15 1.51 17.99 -8.93
CA SER A 15 0.74 17.43 -7.82
C SER A 15 1.20 16.00 -7.60
N LEU A 16 1.49 15.63 -6.36
CA LEU A 16 1.58 14.22 -5.99
C LEU A 16 0.19 13.65 -5.63
N ASP A 17 -0.73 14.51 -5.21
CA ASP A 17 -2.11 14.14 -4.91
C ASP A 17 -2.80 13.62 -6.18
N GLY A 18 -3.44 12.44 -6.07
CA GLY A 18 -4.21 11.82 -7.15
C GLY A 18 -3.43 10.94 -8.11
N TYR A 19 -2.13 10.70 -7.87
CA TYR A 19 -1.32 9.81 -8.68
C TYR A 19 -0.95 8.52 -7.95
N PHE A 20 -1.16 7.38 -8.63
CA PHE A 20 -0.56 6.11 -8.22
C PHE A 20 0.80 5.95 -8.90
N ILE A 21 1.88 5.94 -8.11
CA ILE A 21 3.26 5.90 -8.62
C ILE A 21 3.88 4.57 -8.22
N SER A 22 4.35 3.81 -9.21
CA SER A 22 5.11 2.58 -8.98
C SER A 22 6.60 2.81 -9.25
N MET A 23 7.44 2.42 -8.29
CA MET A 23 8.89 2.47 -8.43
C MET A 23 9.50 1.09 -8.34
N LEU A 24 10.01 0.61 -9.48
CA LEU A 24 10.71 -0.66 -9.57
C LEU A 24 12.22 -0.42 -9.64
N GLY A 25 12.95 -1.19 -8.85
CA GLY A 25 14.41 -1.11 -8.81
C GLY A 25 15.00 -2.13 -7.86
N LYS A 26 16.28 -2.44 -8.06
CA LYS A 26 17.00 -3.43 -7.25
C LYS A 26 16.92 -3.10 -5.75
N SER A 27 17.05 -4.12 -4.90
CA SER A 27 17.20 -3.92 -3.46
C SER A 27 18.36 -2.94 -3.17
N LYS A 28 18.17 -2.10 -2.15
CA LYS A 28 19.13 -1.06 -1.70
C LYS A 28 19.47 0.03 -2.73
N PHE A 29 18.66 0.21 -3.77
CA PHE A 29 18.79 1.33 -4.73
C PHE A 29 18.32 2.69 -4.17
N GLY A 30 17.82 2.74 -2.93
CA GLY A 30 17.31 3.97 -2.32
C GLY A 30 15.87 4.33 -2.66
N LYS A 31 15.05 3.37 -3.12
CA LYS A 31 13.64 3.59 -3.48
C LYS A 31 12.81 4.23 -2.36
N THR A 32 12.90 3.66 -1.15
CA THR A 32 12.20 4.14 0.04
C THR A 32 12.64 5.56 0.39
N THR A 33 13.95 5.81 0.40
CA THR A 33 14.53 7.13 0.65
C THR A 33 14.05 8.14 -0.38
N PHE A 34 14.11 7.80 -1.67
CA PHE A 34 13.64 8.66 -2.75
C PHE A 34 12.15 9.00 -2.63
N ALA A 35 11.29 8.00 -2.34
CA ALA A 35 9.86 8.22 -2.16
C ALA A 35 9.57 9.22 -1.04
N LEU A 36 10.27 9.05 0.09
CA LEU A 36 10.11 9.88 1.28
C LEU A 36 10.66 11.30 1.08
N ASP A 37 11.83 11.42 0.47
CA ASP A 37 12.44 12.74 0.19
C ASP A 37 11.61 13.52 -0.84
N LEU A 38 11.12 12.86 -1.90
CA LEU A 38 10.24 13.47 -2.90
C LEU A 38 8.96 14.02 -2.25
N ALA A 39 8.30 13.21 -1.41
CA ALA A 39 7.09 13.63 -0.73
C ALA A 39 7.37 14.77 0.25
N LYS A 40 8.46 14.69 1.02
CA LYS A 40 8.85 15.72 1.97
C LYS A 40 9.17 17.05 1.28
N GLU A 41 9.86 17.01 0.15
CA GLU A 41 10.13 18.20 -0.66
C GLU A 41 8.84 18.81 -1.20
N HIS A 42 7.91 17.99 -1.67
CA HIS A 42 6.62 18.44 -2.22
C HIS A 42 5.72 19.10 -1.17
N TYR A 43 5.55 18.50 0.01
CA TYR A 43 4.68 19.03 1.07
C TYR A 43 5.38 19.98 2.05
N GLY A 44 6.71 20.06 2.01
CA GLY A 44 7.52 20.87 2.93
C GLY A 44 7.63 20.31 4.35
N SER A 45 6.97 19.20 4.67
CA SER A 45 7.01 18.56 5.99
C SER A 45 6.81 17.04 5.92
N TRP A 46 7.07 16.36 7.04
CA TRP A 46 6.82 14.93 7.20
C TRP A 46 5.36 14.60 7.52
N ASP A 47 4.58 15.60 7.93
CA ASP A 47 3.26 15.36 8.51
C ASP A 47 2.26 14.65 7.60
N PRO A 48 2.20 14.95 6.28
CA PRO A 48 1.25 14.30 5.39
C PRO A 48 1.75 12.97 4.81
N ILE A 49 2.89 12.46 5.28
CA ILE A 49 3.54 11.28 4.71
C ILE A 49 3.36 10.10 5.63
N LEU A 50 2.89 8.98 5.09
CA LEU A 50 2.76 7.71 5.80
C LEU A 50 3.46 6.60 5.02
N LEU A 51 4.28 5.81 5.71
CA LEU A 51 4.91 4.63 5.16
C LEU A 51 4.26 3.35 5.71
N LEU A 52 3.66 2.55 4.84
CA LEU A 52 3.23 1.19 5.13
C LEU A 52 4.43 0.26 4.86
N ALA A 53 5.14 -0.09 5.92
CA ALA A 53 6.42 -0.78 5.85
C ALA A 53 6.23 -2.29 6.03
N THR A 54 6.40 -3.06 4.95
CA THR A 54 6.45 -4.52 5.01
C THR A 54 7.85 -5.05 5.35
N GLU A 55 8.85 -4.17 5.35
CA GLU A 55 10.25 -4.46 5.66
C GLU A 55 10.80 -3.48 6.70
N ILE A 56 11.87 -3.86 7.42
CA ILE A 56 12.43 -3.05 8.52
C ILE A 56 13.33 -1.88 8.10
N GLY A 57 13.54 -1.67 6.80
CA GLY A 57 14.54 -0.71 6.27
C GLY A 57 14.30 0.74 6.71
N TYR A 58 13.04 1.11 6.91
CA TYR A 58 12.61 2.45 7.32
C TYR A 58 13.15 2.90 8.68
N LYS A 59 13.54 1.96 9.56
CA LYS A 59 14.07 2.27 10.91
C LYS A 59 15.35 3.10 10.87
N THR A 60 16.00 3.17 9.71
CA THR A 60 17.20 3.99 9.51
C THR A 60 16.90 5.44 9.10
N ILE A 61 15.62 5.78 8.87
CA ILE A 61 15.18 7.08 8.35
C ILE A 61 14.54 7.88 9.50
N SER A 62 15.17 9.00 9.86
CA SER A 62 14.72 9.84 10.97
C SER A 62 13.47 10.65 10.62
N GLY A 63 12.49 10.68 11.52
CA GLY A 63 11.28 11.50 11.41
C GLY A 63 10.15 10.89 10.56
N VAL A 64 10.35 9.70 9.99
CA VAL A 64 9.31 9.03 9.20
C VAL A 64 8.20 8.48 10.10
N LYS A 65 6.94 8.71 9.73
CA LYS A 65 5.79 8.03 10.30
C LYS A 65 5.57 6.74 9.52
N ALA A 66 5.74 5.60 10.17
CA ALA A 66 5.67 4.29 9.52
C ALA A 66 4.87 3.29 10.35
N ILE A 67 4.03 2.52 9.67
CA ILE A 67 3.27 1.40 10.23
C ILE A 67 3.88 0.10 9.72
N PRO A 68 4.39 -0.77 10.60
CA PRO A 68 4.83 -2.10 10.21
C PRO A 68 3.64 -2.96 9.78
N VAL A 69 3.60 -3.39 8.53
CA VAL A 69 2.58 -4.28 7.98
C VAL A 69 3.14 -5.69 7.88
N THR A 70 2.57 -6.64 8.61
CA THR A 70 3.09 -8.01 8.72
C THR A 70 2.13 -9.10 8.26
N ASP A 71 0.86 -8.76 8.06
CA ASP A 71 -0.17 -9.63 7.49
C ASP A 71 -1.04 -8.83 6.50
N PHE A 72 -1.84 -9.51 5.69
CA PHE A 72 -2.73 -8.86 4.75
C PHE A 72 -4.05 -8.44 5.39
N ASP A 73 -4.61 -9.24 6.30
CA ASP A 73 -5.92 -8.98 6.92
C ASP A 73 -5.81 -8.16 8.20
N TYR A 74 -5.65 -8.85 9.34
CA TYR A 74 -5.35 -8.30 10.67
C TYR A 74 -4.14 -9.03 11.23
N ALA A 75 -3.28 -8.34 11.96
CA ALA A 75 -2.10 -8.97 12.54
C ALA A 75 -2.50 -9.93 13.69
N GLU A 76 -2.21 -11.22 13.54
CA GLU A 76 -2.35 -12.22 14.62
C GLU A 76 -1.15 -12.07 15.60
N ASP A 77 -1.40 -11.49 16.79
CA ASP A 77 -0.52 -11.34 17.95
C ASP A 77 0.54 -10.20 17.97
N SER A 78 0.24 -9.19 18.78
CA SER A 78 1.12 -8.11 19.32
C SER A 78 2.16 -8.62 20.33
N SER A 79 2.75 -9.79 20.10
CA SER A 79 3.69 -10.46 21.03
C SER A 79 5.12 -9.90 20.98
N SER A 80 5.40 -9.00 20.03
CA SER A 80 6.64 -8.25 19.96
C SER A 80 6.34 -6.79 20.29
N ASN A 81 7.27 -6.10 20.96
CA ASN A 81 7.17 -4.69 21.40
C ASN A 81 7.06 -3.66 20.24
N VAL A 82 6.56 -4.10 19.08
CA VAL A 82 6.29 -3.32 17.88
C VAL A 82 4.86 -3.68 17.50
N GLU A 83 3.92 -2.76 17.69
CA GLU A 83 2.54 -2.93 17.20
C GLU A 83 2.58 -2.99 15.67
N SER A 84 2.59 -4.21 15.13
CA SER A 84 2.39 -4.43 13.70
C SER A 84 0.90 -4.54 13.40
N LYS A 85 0.55 -4.25 12.14
CA LYS A 85 -0.83 -4.17 11.66
C LYS A 85 -1.04 -5.05 10.45
N GLY A 86 -2.28 -5.43 10.20
CA GLY A 86 -2.69 -6.00 8.92
C GLY A 86 -2.86 -4.92 7.86
N PHE A 87 -2.70 -5.25 6.58
CA PHE A 87 -2.88 -4.26 5.51
C PHE A 87 -4.33 -3.75 5.44
N ILE A 88 -5.32 -4.65 5.45
CA ILE A 88 -6.74 -4.29 5.46
C ILE A 88 -7.08 -3.44 6.69
N GLU A 89 -6.59 -3.83 7.86
CA GLU A 89 -6.75 -3.06 9.12
C GLU A 89 -6.30 -1.60 8.95
N VAL A 90 -5.12 -1.37 8.38
CA VAL A 90 -4.61 0.00 8.17
C VAL A 90 -5.43 0.77 7.14
N ILE A 91 -5.83 0.13 6.04
CA ILE A 91 -6.64 0.78 5.01
C ILE A 91 -8.02 1.16 5.57
N ASP A 92 -8.64 0.29 6.36
CA ASP A 92 -9.92 0.58 7.02
C ASP A 92 -9.80 1.79 7.96
N GLU A 93 -8.75 1.86 8.79
CA GLU A 93 -8.49 2.99 9.69
C GLU A 93 -8.23 4.30 8.92
N LEU A 94 -7.45 4.24 7.83
CA LEU A 94 -7.19 5.40 6.97
C LEU A 94 -8.46 5.96 6.35
N ILE A 95 -9.41 5.10 5.98
CA ILE A 95 -10.70 5.51 5.39
C ILE A 95 -11.64 6.06 6.47
N GLU A 96 -11.73 5.38 7.61
CA GLU A 96 -12.61 5.77 8.72
C GLU A 96 -12.25 7.15 9.26
N TYR A 97 -10.95 7.42 9.44
CA TYR A 97 -10.44 8.66 10.04
C TYR A 97 -9.86 9.64 9.01
N LYS A 98 -10.19 9.51 7.71
CA LYS A 98 -9.59 10.30 6.62
C LYS A 98 -9.67 11.83 6.82
N ASP A 99 -10.71 12.30 7.51
CA ASP A 99 -10.95 13.74 7.75
C ASP A 99 -10.24 14.23 9.03
N GLU A 100 -9.72 13.32 9.86
CA GLU A 100 -9.07 13.59 11.14
C GLU A 100 -7.54 13.40 11.09
N ILE A 101 -7.05 12.64 10.12
CA ILE A 101 -5.62 12.34 9.94
C ILE A 101 -4.98 13.25 8.86
N PRO A 102 -3.69 13.59 8.99
CA PRO A 102 -3.04 14.52 8.06
C PRO A 102 -2.50 13.86 6.78
N PHE A 103 -2.61 12.53 6.65
CA PHE A 103 -1.91 11.77 5.61
C PHE A 103 -2.50 12.00 4.22
N ARG A 104 -1.62 12.33 3.27
CA ARG A 104 -1.95 12.56 1.86
C ARG A 104 -1.12 11.71 0.90
N PHE A 105 0.09 11.35 1.32
CA PHE A 105 1.00 10.52 0.52
C PHE A 105 1.33 9.24 1.26
N ILE A 106 0.70 8.16 0.83
CA ILE A 106 0.83 6.83 1.41
C ILE A 106 1.80 6.02 0.54
N ILE A 107 2.84 5.49 1.16
CA ILE A 107 3.89 4.71 0.49
C ILE A 107 3.76 3.26 0.95
N ILE A 108 3.66 2.32 0.01
CA ILE A 108 3.71 0.88 0.29
C ILE A 108 5.11 0.37 -0.05
N ASP A 109 5.89 0.00 0.96
CA ASP A 109 7.27 -0.50 0.80
C ASP A 109 7.40 -1.90 1.41
N THR A 110 7.26 -3.00 0.65
CA THR A 110 7.18 -3.14 -0.81
C THR A 110 5.92 -3.89 -1.27
N ILE A 111 5.47 -3.62 -2.50
CA ILE A 111 4.34 -4.32 -3.11
C ILE A 111 4.58 -5.84 -3.23
N THR A 112 5.82 -6.28 -3.46
CA THR A 112 6.15 -7.71 -3.58
C THR A 112 5.99 -8.45 -2.24
N ALA A 113 6.27 -7.79 -1.13
CA ALA A 113 6.00 -8.38 0.18
C ALA A 113 4.49 -8.40 0.47
N LEU A 114 3.78 -7.33 0.12
CA LEU A 114 2.32 -7.29 0.24
C LEU A 114 1.64 -8.41 -0.56
N GLU A 115 2.11 -8.69 -1.77
CA GLU A 115 1.63 -9.80 -2.59
C GLU A 115 1.80 -11.15 -1.90
N ARG A 116 2.92 -11.39 -1.21
CA ARG A 116 3.12 -12.62 -0.42
C ARG A 116 2.11 -12.74 0.72
N TYR A 117 1.80 -11.64 1.39
CA TYR A 117 0.78 -11.62 2.43
C TYR A 117 -0.61 -11.90 1.84
N ALA A 118 -0.95 -11.26 0.72
CA ALA A 118 -2.20 -11.49 0.00
C ALA A 118 -2.34 -12.96 -0.44
N ILE A 119 -1.29 -13.58 -0.98
CA ILE A 119 -1.26 -15.00 -1.34
C ILE A 119 -1.60 -15.88 -0.12
N SER A 120 -0.98 -15.60 1.04
CA SER A 120 -1.28 -16.36 2.27
C SER A 120 -2.73 -16.20 2.70
N PHE A 121 -3.24 -14.97 2.69
CA PHE A 121 -4.62 -14.64 3.03
C PHE A 121 -5.63 -15.36 2.12
N ILE A 122 -5.46 -15.27 0.80
CA ILE A 122 -6.33 -15.93 -0.18
C ILE A 122 -6.27 -17.46 -0.01
N SER A 123 -5.08 -18.02 0.15
CA SER A 123 -4.93 -19.48 0.34
C SER A 123 -5.66 -19.98 1.60
N LYS A 124 -5.61 -19.22 2.70
CA LYS A 124 -6.36 -19.50 3.92
C LYS A 124 -7.87 -19.35 3.70
N ARG A 125 -8.31 -18.27 3.03
CA ARG A 125 -9.72 -17.96 2.78
C ARG A 125 -10.40 -19.03 1.91
N GLU A 126 -9.85 -19.30 0.73
CA GLU A 126 -10.39 -20.29 -0.20
C GLU A 126 -10.29 -21.70 0.39
N GLY A 127 -9.21 -21.99 1.14
CA GLY A 127 -9.05 -23.30 1.78
C GLY A 127 -10.12 -23.58 2.85
N ARG A 128 -10.54 -22.55 3.59
CA ARG A 128 -11.67 -22.66 4.53
C ARG A 128 -12.99 -22.91 3.80
N GLN A 129 -13.22 -22.25 2.67
CA GLN A 129 -14.44 -22.43 1.86
C GLN A 129 -14.54 -23.83 1.24
N ASP A 130 -13.42 -24.34 0.74
CA ASP A 130 -13.35 -25.65 0.08
C ASP A 130 -13.13 -26.82 1.06
N GLY A 131 -12.91 -26.53 2.35
CA GLY A 131 -12.63 -27.54 3.37
C GLY A 131 -11.29 -28.26 3.18
N LYS A 132 -10.31 -27.64 2.51
CA LYS A 132 -8.96 -28.21 2.30
C LYS A 132 -7.88 -27.15 2.45
N ARG A 133 -6.65 -27.56 2.77
CA ARG A 133 -5.53 -26.62 2.92
C ARG A 133 -4.82 -26.42 1.59
N TYR A 134 -4.84 -25.20 1.07
CA TYR A 134 -3.98 -24.78 -0.04
C TYR A 134 -2.58 -24.43 0.47
N THR A 135 -1.56 -25.00 -0.15
CA THR A 135 -0.14 -24.66 0.11
C THR A 135 0.48 -23.87 -1.04
N ASP A 136 -0.04 -24.06 -2.25
CA ASP A 136 0.31 -23.28 -3.43
C ASP A 136 -0.93 -22.54 -3.92
N ILE A 137 -0.77 -21.27 -4.31
CA ILE A 137 -1.85 -20.45 -4.85
C ILE A 137 -2.38 -21.00 -6.18
N SER A 138 -1.54 -21.73 -6.93
CA SER A 138 -1.90 -22.38 -8.19
C SER A 138 -2.81 -23.60 -8.02
N ASP A 139 -2.89 -24.17 -6.81
CA ASP A 139 -3.80 -25.28 -6.50
C ASP A 139 -5.26 -24.84 -6.41
N ILE A 140 -5.52 -23.53 -6.32
CA ILE A 140 -6.87 -22.96 -6.33
C ILE A 140 -7.50 -23.24 -7.71
N PRO A 141 -8.72 -23.85 -7.75
CA PRO A 141 -9.35 -24.30 -8.97
C PRO A 141 -9.38 -23.27 -10.10
N TRP A 142 -9.20 -23.77 -11.32
CA TRP A 142 -9.26 -22.97 -12.56
C TRP A 142 -8.16 -21.92 -12.69
N GLY A 143 -7.07 -22.04 -11.92
CA GLY A 143 -5.95 -21.09 -11.98
C GLY A 143 -6.30 -19.67 -11.52
N LYS A 144 -7.42 -19.52 -10.78
CA LYS A 144 -7.95 -18.21 -10.36
C LYS A 144 -7.19 -17.58 -9.20
N GLY A 145 -6.29 -18.32 -8.55
CA GLY A 145 -5.59 -17.86 -7.35
C GLY A 145 -4.89 -16.51 -7.53
N TYR A 146 -4.11 -16.33 -8.61
CA TYR A 146 -3.43 -15.06 -8.89
C TYR A 146 -4.39 -13.92 -9.24
N THR A 147 -5.52 -14.23 -9.88
CA THR A 147 -6.58 -13.24 -10.14
C THR A 147 -7.19 -12.75 -8.82
N LEU A 148 -7.52 -13.67 -7.91
CA LEU A 148 -8.07 -13.34 -6.59
C LEU A 148 -7.09 -12.49 -5.75
N VAL A 149 -5.80 -12.81 -5.81
CA VAL A 149 -4.76 -12.02 -5.15
C VAL A 149 -4.73 -10.59 -5.69
N SER A 150 -4.73 -10.45 -7.02
CA SER A 150 -4.71 -9.14 -7.67
C SER A 150 -5.97 -8.34 -7.32
N GLU A 151 -7.14 -8.95 -7.45
CA GLU A 151 -8.43 -8.33 -7.13
C GLU A 151 -8.48 -7.86 -5.68
N GLU A 152 -7.99 -8.65 -4.73
CA GLU A 152 -8.01 -8.25 -3.33
C GLU A 152 -7.05 -7.10 -3.04
N ILE A 153 -5.86 -7.07 -3.67
CA ILE A 153 -4.94 -5.93 -3.54
C ILE A 153 -5.57 -4.66 -4.13
N TYR A 154 -6.07 -4.72 -5.37
CA TYR A 154 -6.68 -3.56 -6.02
C TYR A 154 -7.91 -3.06 -5.26
N LYS A 155 -8.72 -3.97 -4.74
CA LYS A 155 -9.86 -3.63 -3.88
C LYS A 155 -9.46 -2.81 -2.65
N GLN A 156 -8.23 -2.92 -2.14
CA GLN A 156 -7.77 -2.07 -1.04
C GLN A 156 -7.14 -0.76 -1.52
N ILE A 157 -6.43 -0.78 -2.65
CA ILE A 157 -5.74 0.39 -3.20
C ILE A 157 -6.72 1.41 -3.81
N ASP A 158 -7.82 0.94 -4.42
CA ASP A 158 -8.77 1.77 -5.17
C ASP A 158 -9.94 2.32 -4.32
N ARG A 159 -9.92 2.11 -3.00
CA ARG A 159 -10.97 2.57 -2.05
C ARG A 159 -10.81 4.02 -1.67
#